data_AF-A0A4V0A6Z0-F1
#
_entry.id   AF-A0A4V0A6Z0-F1
#
_cell.length_a   1.000
_cell.length_b   1.000
_cell.length_c   1.000
_cell.angle_alpha   90.00
_cell.angle_beta   90.00
_cell.angle_gamma   90.00
#
_symmetry.space_group_name_H-M   'P 1'
#
loop_
_entity.id
_entity.type
_entity.pdbx_description
1 polymer ?
#
loop_
_entity_poly.entity_id
_entity_poly.type
_entity_poly.pdbx_seq_one_letter_code
_entity_poly.pdbx_strand_id
1 'polypeptide(L)'
;MGRVTFDGMGRRLLPQRETLILTRNSEEKIDGVTTFQDVQSVLDWYQAQEKNLYIIGGKQIFQAFEPYLDEVIVTQIHARVEGDTYFPEEFDLSLFETVSSKSYTKDEKNPYDFTIQYRKRKEV
;
A
#
# COMPACT_ATOMS: atom_id res chain seq x y z
N MET A 1 -2.91 -6.43 -1.19
CA MET A 1 -1.46 -6.55 -0.92
C MET A 1 -0.88 -7.71 -1.72
N GLY A 2 0.44 -7.79 -1.84
CA GLY A 2 1.10 -8.91 -2.50
C GLY A 2 1.34 -10.09 -1.56
N ARG A 3 1.43 -11.30 -2.11
CA ARG A 3 1.68 -12.54 -1.36
C ARG A 3 2.89 -12.46 -0.43
N VAL A 4 4.02 -11.90 -0.90
CA VAL A 4 5.25 -11.77 -0.09
C VAL A 4 5.03 -10.92 1.17
N THR A 5 4.29 -9.81 1.05
CA THR A 5 3.95 -8.96 2.18
C THR A 5 3.03 -9.67 3.17
N PHE A 6 2.07 -10.44 2.65
CA PHE A 6 1.16 -11.22 3.47
C PHE A 6 1.88 -12.34 4.25
N ASP A 7 2.81 -13.05 3.61
CA ASP A 7 3.67 -14.02 4.28
C ASP A 7 4.57 -13.34 5.34
N GLY A 8 5.14 -12.18 5.03
CA GLY A 8 6.00 -11.42 5.95
C GLY A 8 5.30 -10.94 7.22
N MET A 9 3.98 -10.74 7.18
CA MET A 9 3.17 -10.45 8.37
C MET A 9 2.61 -11.72 9.05
N GLY A 10 3.13 -12.90 8.70
CA GLY A 10 2.71 -14.19 9.25
C GLY A 10 1.29 -14.58 8.86
N ARG A 11 0.82 -14.15 7.68
CA ARG A 11 -0.55 -14.38 7.16
C ARG A 11 -1.66 -13.89 8.10
N ARG A 12 -1.35 -12.90 8.94
CA ARG A 12 -2.29 -12.37 9.91
C ARG A 12 -3.39 -11.58 9.20
N LEU A 13 -4.64 -12.01 9.39
CA LEU A 13 -5.80 -11.23 8.97
C LEU A 13 -5.98 -10.02 9.89
N LEU A 14 -6.19 -8.87 9.27
CA LEU A 14 -6.40 -7.64 10.00
C LEU A 14 -7.90 -7.46 10.27
N PRO A 15 -8.31 -7.19 11.52
CA PRO A 15 -9.73 -7.09 11.86
C PRO A 15 -10.39 -5.91 11.13
N GLN A 16 -11.69 -6.07 10.87
CA GLN A 16 -12.56 -5.07 10.22
C GLN A 16 -12.09 -4.63 8.83
N ARG A 17 -11.35 -5.51 8.13
CA ARG A 17 -10.80 -5.27 6.80
C ARG A 17 -11.04 -6.46 5.90
N GLU A 18 -11.40 -6.17 4.66
CA GLU A 18 -11.45 -7.14 3.58
C GLU A 18 -10.03 -7.25 2.98
N THR A 19 -9.42 -8.42 3.10
CA THR A 19 -8.04 -8.63 2.67
C THR A 19 -8.01 -9.21 1.26
N LEU A 20 -7.32 -8.51 0.36
CA LEU A 20 -7.11 -8.93 -1.03
C LEU A 20 -5.64 -9.28 -1.25
N ILE A 21 -5.38 -10.46 -1.81
CA ILE A 21 -4.04 -10.97 -2.12
C ILE A 21 -3.85 -11.05 -3.63
N LEU A 22 -2.82 -10.39 -4.14
CA LEU A 22 -2.38 -10.54 -5.53
C LEU A 22 -1.20 -11.52 -5.59
N THR A 23 -1.36 -12.61 -6.35
CA THR A 23 -0.36 -13.67 -6.53
C THR A 23 -0.45 -14.26 -7.94
N ARG A 24 0.69 -14.63 -8.53
CA ARG A 24 0.69 -15.38 -9.80
C ARG A 24 0.38 -16.87 -9.63
N ASN A 25 0.30 -17.35 -8.39
CA ASN A 25 0.02 -18.75 -8.09
C ASN A 25 -1.50 -19.00 -8.09
N SER A 26 -2.02 -19.61 -9.15
CA SER A 26 -3.45 -19.93 -9.29
C SER A 26 -3.94 -21.02 -8.34
N GLU A 27 -3.03 -21.83 -7.78
CA GLU A 27 -3.37 -22.93 -6.87
C GLU A 27 -3.44 -22.50 -5.40
N GLU A 28 -3.01 -21.27 -5.10
CA GLU A 28 -2.93 -20.77 -3.74
C GLU A 28 -4.32 -20.36 -3.23
N LYS A 29 -4.92 -21.23 -2.41
CA LYS A 29 -6.10 -20.89 -1.61
C LYS A 29 -5.67 -20.45 -0.23
N ILE A 30 -5.99 -19.20 0.10
CA ILE A 30 -5.74 -18.62 1.42
C ILE A 30 -7.09 -18.38 2.07
N ASP A 31 -7.31 -18.97 3.23
CA ASP A 31 -8.58 -18.81 3.95
C ASP A 31 -8.76 -17.37 4.46
N GLY A 32 -9.98 -16.85 4.34
CA GLY A 32 -10.35 -15.54 4.86
C GLY A 32 -9.83 -14.34 4.05
N VAL A 33 -9.31 -14.56 2.83
CA VAL A 33 -8.92 -13.51 1.88
C VAL A 33 -9.50 -13.77 0.49
N THR A 34 -9.60 -12.72 -0.31
CA THR A 34 -9.91 -12.82 -1.74
C THR A 34 -8.60 -12.81 -2.52
N THR A 35 -8.40 -13.79 -3.41
CA THR A 35 -7.15 -13.92 -4.18
C THR A 35 -7.37 -13.54 -5.64
N PHE A 36 -6.45 -12.75 -6.18
CA PHE A 36 -6.43 -12.27 -7.56
C PHE A 36 -5.10 -12.62 -8.23
N GLN A 37 -5.11 -12.70 -9.56
CA GLN A 37 -4.01 -13.20 -10.36
C GLN A 37 -3.36 -12.13 -11.24
N ASP A 38 -4.05 -11.00 -11.42
CA ASP A 38 -3.59 -9.85 -12.17
C ASP A 38 -4.16 -8.55 -11.60
N VAL A 39 -3.66 -7.42 -12.11
CA VAL A 39 -4.12 -6.09 -11.70
C VAL A 39 -5.55 -5.83 -12.16
N GLN A 40 -5.91 -6.25 -13.38
CA GLN A 40 -7.19 -5.95 -13.99
C GLN A 40 -8.35 -6.54 -13.18
N SER A 41 -8.24 -7.78 -12.74
CA SER A 41 -9.24 -8.46 -11.92
C SER A 41 -9.45 -7.77 -10.56
N VAL A 42 -8.41 -7.16 -9.97
CA VAL A 42 -8.55 -6.33 -8.77
C VAL A 42 -9.30 -5.04 -9.09
N LEU A 43 -9.00 -4.40 -10.22
CA LEU A 43 -9.68 -3.18 -10.67
C LEU A 43 -11.16 -3.44 -10.99
N ASP A 44 -11.48 -4.55 -11.67
CA ASP A 44 -12.85 -4.95 -11.99
C ASP A 44 -13.65 -5.24 -10.70
N TRP A 45 -13.03 -5.93 -9.74
CA TRP A 45 -13.63 -6.13 -8.42
C TRP A 45 -13.88 -4.80 -7.69
N TYR A 46 -12.92 -3.88 -7.75
CA TYR A 46 -13.04 -2.55 -7.13
C TYR A 46 -14.17 -1.73 -7.76
N GLN A 47 -14.33 -1.78 -9.08
CA GLN A 47 -15.41 -1.08 -9.80
C GLN A 47 -16.82 -1.62 -9.48
N ALA A 48 -16.91 -2.87 -9.01
CA ALA A 48 -18.18 -3.50 -8.65
C ALA A 48 -18.69 -3.14 -7.23
N GLN A 49 -18.02 -2.22 -6.53
CA GLN A 49 -18.31 -1.89 -5.13
C GLN A 49 -17.95 -0.42 -4.81
N GLU A 50 -18.33 0.07 -3.62
CA GLU A 50 -18.22 1.51 -3.27
C GLU A 50 -17.17 1.83 -2.19
N LYS A 51 -16.49 0.83 -1.61
CA LYS A 51 -15.43 1.07 -0.62
C LYS A 51 -14.13 1.48 -1.30
N ASN A 52 -13.26 2.20 -0.57
CA ASN A 52 -11.91 2.49 -1.03
C ASN A 52 -11.04 1.23 -1.08
N LEU A 53 -10.25 1.08 -2.15
CA LEU A 53 -9.20 0.08 -2.28
C LEU A 53 -7.85 0.64 -1.79
N TYR A 54 -7.28 0.05 -0.75
CA TYR A 54 -5.98 0.44 -0.22
C TYR A 54 -4.86 -0.50 -0.72
N ILE A 55 -3.92 0.07 -1.47
CA ILE A 55 -2.70 -0.63 -1.90
C ILE A 55 -1.64 -0.50 -0.81
N ILE A 56 -1.43 -1.57 -0.05
CA ILE A 56 -0.53 -1.57 1.13
C ILE A 56 0.82 -2.26 0.90
N GLY A 57 1.21 -2.43 -0.37
CA GLY A 57 2.49 -3.02 -0.80
C GLY A 57 2.45 -4.52 -1.11
N GLY A 58 3.58 -5.16 -1.37
CA GLY A 58 4.97 -4.64 -1.35
C GLY A 58 5.43 -3.95 -2.64
N LYS A 59 6.76 -3.78 -2.81
CA LYS A 59 7.39 -3.01 -3.92
C LYS A 59 6.74 -3.24 -5.29
N GLN A 60 6.62 -4.50 -5.72
CA GLN A 60 6.02 -4.87 -7.02
C GLN A 60 4.54 -4.48 -7.14
N ILE A 61 3.81 -4.47 -6.03
CA ILE A 61 2.39 -4.11 -5.99
C ILE A 61 2.24 -2.60 -6.07
N PHE A 62 3.10 -1.83 -5.39
CA PHE A 62 3.08 -0.37 -5.54
C PHE A 62 3.30 0.04 -7.00
N GLN A 63 4.31 -0.55 -7.66
CA GLN A 63 4.57 -0.32 -9.09
C GLN A 63 3.38 -0.73 -9.97
N ALA A 64 2.80 -1.91 -9.72
CA ALA A 64 1.71 -2.44 -10.54
C ALA A 64 0.43 -1.58 -10.48
N PHE A 65 0.19 -0.89 -9.37
CA PHE A 65 -1.01 -0.07 -9.16
C PHE A 65 -0.80 1.43 -9.35
N GLU A 66 0.45 1.91 -9.45
CA GLU A 66 0.79 3.33 -9.59
C GLU A 66 -0.04 4.08 -10.64
N PRO A 67 -0.29 3.54 -11.86
CA PRO A 67 -1.08 4.26 -12.87
C PRO A 67 -2.55 4.51 -12.47
N TYR A 68 -3.05 3.81 -11.47
CA TYR A 68 -4.48 3.78 -11.10
C TYR A 68 -4.77 4.47 -9.75
N LEU A 69 -3.76 5.00 -9.06
CA LEU A 69 -3.94 5.59 -7.73
C LEU A 69 -4.55 6.99 -7.80
N ASP A 70 -5.59 7.25 -7.02
CA ASP A 70 -6.15 8.60 -6.86
C ASP A 70 -5.42 9.41 -5.77
N GLU A 71 -4.99 8.73 -4.71
CA GLU A 71 -4.35 9.30 -3.53
C GLU A 71 -3.16 8.44 -3.07
N VAL A 72 -2.12 9.08 -2.54
CA VAL A 72 -1.05 8.43 -1.79
C VAL A 72 -0.96 9.00 -0.38
N ILE A 73 -0.92 8.10 0.61
CA ILE A 73 -0.73 8.43 2.02
C ILE A 73 0.66 7.94 2.41
N VAL A 74 1.60 8.87 2.56
CA VAL A 74 3.02 8.56 2.77
C VAL A 74 3.40 8.92 4.20
N THR A 75 3.90 7.95 4.96
CA THR A 75 4.52 8.20 6.27
C THR A 75 6.02 8.34 6.08
N GLN A 76 6.55 9.54 6.27
CA GLN A 76 7.97 9.82 6.24
C GLN A 76 8.53 9.77 7.67
N ILE A 77 9.25 8.70 7.99
CA ILE A 77 9.95 8.56 9.28
C ILE A 77 11.27 9.32 9.19
N HIS A 78 11.52 10.23 10.12
CA HIS A 78 12.71 11.09 10.13
C HIS A 78 13.91 10.38 10.78
N ALA A 79 14.24 9.20 10.25
CA ALA A 79 15.34 8.37 10.73
C ALA A 79 16.08 7.71 9.55
N ARG A 80 17.29 7.24 9.80
CA ARG A 80 18.03 6.38 8.89
C ARG A 80 18.17 5.02 9.57
N VAL A 81 17.68 3.98 8.91
CA VAL A 81 17.71 2.60 9.38
C VAL A 81 18.31 1.71 8.30
N GLU A 82 18.88 0.59 8.70
CA GLU A 82 19.29 -0.46 7.77
C GLU A 82 18.06 -1.15 7.19
N GLY A 83 18.08 -1.46 5.90
CA GLY A 83 16.97 -2.11 5.20
C GLY A 83 17.43 -2.73 3.89
N ASP A 84 16.72 -3.77 3.46
CA ASP A 84 16.99 -4.54 2.23
C ASP A 84 15.98 -4.25 1.10
N THR A 85 14.91 -3.53 1.43
CA THR A 85 13.78 -3.26 0.54
C THR A 85 13.44 -1.78 0.60
N TYR A 86 13.42 -1.14 -0.57
CA TYR A 86 13.15 0.29 -0.72
C TYR A 86 11.83 0.53 -1.45
N PHE A 87 11.23 1.70 -1.20
CA PHE A 87 10.13 2.18 -2.03
C PHE A 87 10.61 2.28 -3.50
N PRO A 88 9.79 1.92 -4.50
CA PRO A 88 10.24 1.88 -5.88
C PRO A 88 10.72 3.26 -6.36
N GLU A 89 11.93 3.31 -6.94
CA GLU A 89 12.49 4.55 -7.50
C GLU A 89 11.73 5.01 -8.76
N GLU A 90 11.11 4.06 -9.44
CA GLU A 90 10.30 4.29 -10.64
C GLU A 90 8.94 4.93 -10.32
N PHE A 91 8.54 4.96 -9.04
CA PHE A 91 7.28 5.53 -8.64
C PHE A 91 7.36 7.06 -8.63
N ASP A 92 6.67 7.69 -9.58
CA ASP A 92 6.68 9.12 -9.78
C ASP A 92 5.71 9.84 -8.84
N LEU A 93 6.22 10.13 -7.64
CA LEU A 93 5.52 10.96 -6.65
C LEU A 93 5.27 12.40 -7.12
N SER A 94 5.88 12.86 -8.21
CA SER A 94 5.66 14.22 -8.75
C SER A 94 4.29 14.37 -9.42
N LEU A 95 3.65 13.26 -9.78
CA LEU A 95 2.26 13.20 -10.26
C LEU A 95 1.24 13.57 -9.18
N PHE A 96 1.67 13.61 -7.92
CA PHE A 96 0.81 13.91 -6.77
C PHE A 96 1.21 15.24 -6.13
N GLU A 97 0.21 15.97 -5.64
CA GLU A 97 0.42 17.18 -4.83
C GLU A 97 -0.01 16.95 -3.38
N THR A 98 0.73 17.52 -2.44
CA THR A 98 0.40 17.37 -1.01
C THR A 98 -0.80 18.24 -0.66
N VAL A 99 -1.90 17.60 -0.27
CA VAL A 99 -3.14 18.29 0.14
C VAL A 99 -3.20 18.54 1.64
N SER A 100 -2.53 17.70 2.44
CA SER A 100 -2.34 17.95 3.87
C SER A 100 -1.15 17.17 4.40
N SER A 101 -0.62 17.62 5.54
CA SER A 101 0.38 16.87 6.28
C SER A 101 0.21 17.06 7.78
N LYS A 102 0.63 16.06 8.55
CA LYS A 102 0.63 16.12 10.01
C LYS A 102 1.91 15.49 10.56
N SER A 103 2.63 16.28 11.35
CA SER A 103 3.85 15.85 12.02
C SER A 103 3.54 15.31 13.41
N TYR A 104 4.31 14.30 13.81
CA TYR A 104 4.23 13.64 15.10
C TYR A 104 5.63 13.64 15.72
N THR A 105 5.72 14.14 16.95
CA THR A 105 6.96 14.10 17.73
C THR A 105 7.11 12.74 18.39
N LYS A 106 8.34 12.24 18.43
CA LYS A 106 8.69 10.98 19.11
C LYS A 106 8.30 10.98 20.59
N ASP A 107 8.01 9.80 21.09
CA ASP A 107 7.71 9.52 22.49
C ASP A 107 8.32 8.18 22.93
N GLU A 108 8.01 7.72 24.14
CA GLU A 108 8.53 6.45 24.69
C GLU A 108 8.16 5.21 23.86
N LYS A 109 7.04 5.24 23.13
CA LYS A 109 6.54 4.12 22.31
C LYS A 109 6.91 4.27 20.84
N ASN A 110 7.21 5.49 20.38
CA ASN A 110 7.52 5.84 19.00
C ASN A 110 8.83 6.64 18.97
N PRO A 111 10.00 5.98 18.81
CA PRO A 111 11.31 6.62 19.05
C PRO A 111 11.74 7.63 17.97
N TYR A 112 10.98 7.77 16.89
CA TYR A 112 11.30 8.63 15.76
C TYR A 112 10.18 9.62 15.48
N ASP A 113 10.56 10.85 15.17
CA ASP A 113 9.63 11.81 14.60
C ASP A 113 9.19 11.31 13.23
N PHE A 114 7.93 11.54 12.86
CA PHE A 114 7.44 11.20 11.53
C PHE A 114 6.39 12.18 11.05
N THR A 115 6.25 12.29 9.75
CA THR A 115 5.22 13.10 9.09
C THR A 115 4.34 12.21 8.23
N ILE A 116 3.03 12.28 8.41
CA ILE A 116 2.06 11.69 7.48
C ILE A 116 1.68 12.75 6.47
N GLN A 117 1.88 12.46 5.19
CA GLN A 117 1.50 13.32 4.07
C GLN A 117 0.39 12.66 3.28
N TYR A 118 -0.69 13.41 3.04
CA TYR A 118 -1.78 13.02 2.16
C TYR A 118 -1.60 13.77 0.86
N ARG A 119 -1.51 13.04 -0.25
CA ARG A 119 -1.28 13.64 -1.57
C ARG A 119 -2.29 13.11 -2.58
N LYS A 120 -2.91 14.00 -3.34
CA LYS A 120 -3.85 13.63 -4.41
C LYS A 120 -3.16 13.74 -5.76
N ARG A 121 -3.57 12.91 -6.72
CA ARG A 121 -3.09 13.02 -8.10
C ARG A 121 -3.47 14.39 -8.65
N LYS A 122 -2.52 15.05 -9.32
CA LYS A 122 -2.77 16.33 -9.98
C LYS A 122 -3.72 16.11 -11.15
N GLU A 123 -4.71 16.98 -11.29
CA GLU A 123 -5.49 17.10 -12.52
C GLU A 123 -4.55 17.58 -13.64
N VAL A 124 -4.57 16.91 -14.80
CA VAL A 124 -3.78 17.27 -16.00
C VAL A 124 -4.62 18.11 -16.94
#